data_AF-X0TA32-F1
#
_entry.id   AF-X0TA32-F1
#
_cell.length_a   1.000
_cell.length_b   1.000
_cell.length_c   1.000
_cell.angle_alpha   90.00
_cell.angle_beta   90.00
_cell.angle_gamma   90.00
#
_symmetry.space_group_name_H-M   'P 1'
#
loop_
_entity.id
_entity.type
_entity.pdbx_description
1 polymer ?
#
loop_
_entity_poly.entity_id
_entity_poly.type
_entity_poly.pdbx_seq_one_letter_code
_entity_poly.pdbx_strand_id
1 'polypeptide(L)'
;GKKAEKKLRYTYELLDRHDSSTNTHSMARTTGYTATLALRMIAQDLYAQKGISAPEFIGQWPECVRYMLRGLENRGVVYKETAETIEDEQLKP
;
A
#
# COMPACT_ATOMS: atom_id res chain seq x y z
N GLY A 1 -17.10 -3.95 -0.77
CA GLY A 1 -17.68 -3.36 -2.01
C GLY A 1 -18.49 -4.40 -2.75
N LYS A 2 -19.43 -4.00 -3.62
CA LYS A 2 -20.18 -4.93 -4.48
C LYS A 2 -19.52 -4.94 -5.85
N LYS A 3 -19.01 -6.08 -6.31
CA LYS A 3 -18.44 -6.25 -7.66
C LYS A 3 -19.14 -7.46 -8.26
N ALA A 4 -19.83 -7.28 -9.39
CA ALA A 4 -20.60 -8.34 -10.06
C ALA A 4 -21.57 -9.10 -9.12
N GLU A 5 -22.44 -8.36 -8.43
CA GLU A 5 -23.47 -8.86 -7.49
C GLU A 5 -23.01 -9.55 -6.20
N LYS A 6 -21.74 -9.93 -6.08
CA LYS A 6 -21.18 -10.51 -4.86
C LYS A 6 -20.60 -9.42 -3.95
N LYS A 7 -20.87 -9.51 -2.64
CA LYS A 7 -20.22 -8.65 -1.63
C LYS A 7 -18.78 -9.15 -1.47
N LEU A 8 -17.81 -8.26 -1.69
CA LEU A 8 -16.39 -8.52 -1.47
C LEU A 8 -15.87 -7.67 -0.31
N ARG A 9 -15.05 -8.27 0.55
CA ARG A 9 -14.23 -7.56 1.55
C ARG A 9 -12.77 -7.71 1.18
N TYR A 10 -12.08 -6.58 1.16
CA TYR A 10 -10.65 -6.50 1.01
C TYR A 10 -10.06 -6.14 2.36
N THR A 11 -9.10 -6.91 2.81
CA THR A 11 -8.35 -6.67 4.05
C THR A 11 -6.90 -6.45 3.66
N TYR A 12 -6.34 -5.31 4.07
CA TYR A 12 -4.94 -4.99 3.90
C TYR A 12 -4.27 -4.97 5.26
N GLU A 13 -3.28 -5.84 5.46
CA GLU A 13 -2.55 -5.97 6.71
C GLU A 13 -1.10 -5.55 6.51
N LEU A 14 -0.62 -4.68 7.40
CA LEU A 14 0.79 -4.31 7.48
C LEU A 14 1.27 -4.55 8.90
N LEU A 15 2.15 -5.54 9.06
CA LEU A 15 2.86 -5.79 10.32
C LEU A 15 4.35 -5.58 10.07
N ASP A 16 4.89 -4.50 10.63
CA ASP A 16 6.32 -4.19 10.59
C ASP A 16 6.87 -4.14 12.02
N ARG A 17 8.16 -4.47 12.17
CA ARG A 17 8.86 -4.53 13.45
C ARG A 17 10.17 -3.78 13.36
N HIS A 18 10.74 -3.44 14.53
CA HIS A 18 12.11 -2.95 14.58
C HIS A 18 13.04 -3.96 13.90
N ASP A 19 13.88 -3.45 13.02
CA ASP A 19 14.92 -4.22 12.35
C ASP A 19 16.20 -4.07 13.16
N SER A 20 16.58 -5.14 13.85
CA SER A 20 17.79 -5.18 14.67
C SER A 20 19.08 -5.19 13.84
N SER A 21 19.01 -5.64 12.58
CA SER A 21 20.18 -5.70 11.69
C SER A 21 20.59 -4.31 11.21
N THR A 22 19.61 -3.46 10.87
CA THR A 22 19.84 -2.08 10.44
C THR A 22 19.62 -1.07 11.57
N ASN A 23 19.31 -1.54 12.79
CA ASN A 23 18.89 -0.77 13.94
C ASN A 23 17.83 0.31 13.61
N THR A 24 16.86 -0.05 12.74
CA THR A 24 15.85 0.90 12.25
C THR A 24 14.49 0.59 12.87
N HIS A 25 13.90 1.58 13.54
CA HIS A 25 12.56 1.44 14.11
C HIS A 25 11.48 1.26 13.04
N SER A 26 10.42 0.54 13.40
CA SER A 26 9.32 0.24 12.48
C SER A 26 8.73 1.50 11.83
N MET A 27 8.40 2.52 12.64
CA MET A 27 7.89 3.79 12.13
C MET A 27 8.86 4.50 11.17
N ALA A 28 10.17 4.40 11.41
CA ALA A 28 11.17 5.01 10.54
C ALA A 28 11.27 4.27 9.20
N ARG A 29 11.12 2.94 9.19
CA ARG A 29 11.07 2.12 7.98
C ARG A 29 9.83 2.44 7.15
N THR A 30 8.65 2.36 7.75
CA THR A 30 7.37 2.56 7.04
C THR A 30 7.18 4.00 6.55
N THR A 31 7.76 4.99 7.23
CA THR A 31 7.69 6.39 6.79
C THR A 31 8.81 6.74 5.82
N GLY A 32 10.06 6.45 6.19
CA GLY A 32 11.25 6.87 5.44
C GLY A 32 11.39 6.15 4.10
N TYR A 33 11.12 4.84 4.05
CA TYR A 33 11.18 4.10 2.79
C TYR A 33 10.07 4.54 1.84
N THR A 34 8.86 4.80 2.35
CA THR A 34 7.75 5.35 1.56
C THR A 34 8.11 6.70 0.96
N ALA A 35 8.62 7.64 1.77
CA ALA A 35 9.06 8.96 1.28
C ALA A 35 10.16 8.84 0.20
N THR A 36 11.13 7.95 0.42
CA THR A 36 12.23 7.74 -0.53
C THR A 36 11.75 7.11 -1.83
N LEU A 37 10.77 6.19 -1.77
CA LEU A 37 10.18 5.58 -2.97
C LEU A 37 9.36 6.59 -3.76
N ALA A 38 8.58 7.44 -3.11
CA ALA A 38 7.85 8.51 -3.77
C ALA A 38 8.81 9.47 -4.51
N LEU A 39 9.93 9.84 -3.88
CA LEU A 39 10.98 10.63 -4.53
C LEU A 39 11.56 9.93 -5.77
N ARG A 40 11.90 8.64 -5.66
CA ARG A 40 12.44 7.86 -6.78
C ARG A 40 11.44 7.71 -7.93
N MET A 41 10.17 7.54 -7.60
CA MET A 41 9.08 7.46 -8.59
C MET A 41 8.99 8.74 -9.41
N ILE A 42 9.09 9.91 -8.76
CA ILE A 42 9.14 11.21 -9.45
C ILE A 42 10.43 11.32 -10.29
N ALA A 43 11.58 10.94 -9.73
CA ALA A 43 12.87 11.01 -10.42
C ALA A 43 12.97 10.09 -11.66
N GLN A 44 12.12 9.06 -11.74
CA GLN A 44 12.01 8.15 -12.88
C GLN A 44 10.89 8.54 -13.86
N ASP A 45 10.28 9.71 -13.68
CA ASP A 45 9.13 10.19 -14.46
C ASP A 45 7.90 9.25 -14.43
N LEU A 46 7.81 8.33 -13.46
CA LEU A 46 6.65 7.45 -13.29
C LEU A 46 5.41 8.21 -12.79
N TYR A 47 5.62 9.31 -12.07
CA TYR A 47 4.59 10.26 -11.67
C TYR A 47 5.01 11.67 -12.05
N ALA A 48 4.32 12.26 -13.02
CA ALA A 48 4.71 13.53 -13.64
C ALA A 48 3.73 14.70 -13.36
N GLN A 49 2.67 14.46 -12.57
CA GLN A 49 1.71 15.51 -12.23
C GLN A 49 2.40 16.59 -11.39
N LYS A 50 2.35 17.83 -11.89
CA LYS A 50 2.97 19.00 -11.26
C LYS A 50 2.03 19.64 -10.24
N GLY A 51 2.62 20.30 -9.24
CA GLY A 51 1.88 20.97 -8.17
C GLY A 51 1.74 20.12 -6.91
N ILE A 52 0.82 20.50 -6.02
CA ILE A 52 0.58 19.80 -4.76
C ILE A 52 -0.13 18.49 -5.05
N SER A 53 0.50 17.38 -4.68
CA SER A 53 -0.02 16.01 -4.88
C SER A 53 -0.14 15.30 -3.54
N ALA A 54 -1.36 15.18 -3.03
CA ALA A 54 -1.70 14.25 -1.95
C ALA A 54 -1.58 12.77 -2.42
N PRO A 55 -1.38 11.82 -1.49
CA PRO A 55 -1.23 10.40 -1.82
C PRO A 55 -2.36 9.81 -2.66
N GLU A 56 -3.58 10.32 -2.53
CA GLU A 56 -4.75 9.89 -3.28
C GLU A 56 -4.60 10.14 -4.79
N PHE A 57 -3.93 11.23 -5.20
CA PHE A 57 -3.66 11.49 -6.62
C PHE A 57 -2.67 10.48 -7.19
N ILE A 58 -1.65 10.11 -6.42
CA ILE A 58 -0.71 9.04 -6.79
C ILE A 58 -1.46 7.71 -6.86
N GLY A 59 -2.37 7.47 -5.90
CA GLY A 59 -3.19 6.26 -5.79
C GLY A 59 -4.15 6.02 -6.96
N GLN A 60 -4.51 7.06 -7.71
CA GLN A 60 -5.30 6.94 -8.93
C GLN A 60 -4.56 6.22 -10.06
N TRP A 61 -3.22 6.16 -10.00
CA TRP A 61 -2.37 5.54 -11.01
C TRP A 61 -1.93 4.15 -10.51
N PRO A 62 -2.50 3.04 -11.03
CA PRO A 62 -2.19 1.70 -10.53
C PRO A 62 -0.70 1.34 -10.65
N GLU A 63 0.01 1.87 -11.64
CA GLU A 63 1.46 1.68 -11.79
C GLU A 63 2.26 2.31 -10.65
N CYS A 64 1.87 3.51 -10.21
CA CYS A 64 2.51 4.18 -9.08
C CYS A 64 2.30 3.37 -7.79
N VAL A 65 1.07 2.90 -7.55
CA VAL A 65 0.75 2.05 -6.39
C VAL A 65 1.57 0.76 -6.43
N ARG A 66 1.63 0.07 -7.58
CA ARG A 66 2.43 -1.14 -7.76
C ARG A 66 3.92 -0.89 -7.50
N TYR A 67 4.46 0.22 -8.01
CA TYR A 67 5.85 0.61 -7.80
C TYR A 67 6.17 0.80 -6.32
N MET A 68 5.30 1.53 -5.61
CA MET A 68 5.43 1.77 -4.17
C MET A 68 5.39 0.46 -3.38
N LEU A 69 4.39 -0.40 -3.61
CA LEU A 69 4.23 -1.66 -2.88
C LEU A 69 5.39 -2.62 -3.11
N ARG A 70 5.83 -2.80 -4.37
CA ARG A 70 7.02 -3.63 -4.69
C ARG A 70 8.30 -3.05 -4.07
N GLY A 71 8.44 -1.73 -4.10
CA GLY A 71 9.59 -1.05 -3.52
C GLY A 71 9.69 -1.23 -2.00
N LEU A 72 8.55 -1.24 -1.31
CA LEU A 72 8.44 -1.50 0.13
C LEU A 72 8.68 -2.98 0.45
N GLU A 73 8.10 -3.88 -0.34
CA GLU A 73 8.30 -5.33 -0.20
C GLU A 73 9.78 -5.71 -0.32
N ASN A 74 10.49 -5.17 -1.31
CA ASN A 74 11.94 -5.36 -1.48
C ASN A 74 12.79 -4.85 -0.29
N ARG A 75 12.21 -4.05 0.60
CA ARG A 75 12.84 -3.53 1.82
C ARG A 75 12.30 -4.21 3.08
N GLY A 76 11.51 -5.27 2.93
CA GLY A 76 10.92 -6.05 4.01
C GLY A 76 9.68 -5.41 4.64
N VAL A 77 9.10 -4.37 4.03
CA VAL A 77 7.82 -3.78 4.47
C VAL A 77 6.71 -4.35 3.59
N VAL A 78 6.05 -5.40 4.08
CA VAL A 78 5.14 -6.22 3.27
C VAL A 78 3.68 -5.95 3.63
N TYR A 79 2.89 -5.57 2.61
CA TYR A 79 1.44 -5.49 2.71
C TYR A 79 0.84 -6.83 2.27
N LYS A 80 -0.02 -7.39 3.12
CA LYS A 80 -0.80 -8.59 2.79
C LYS A 80 -2.20 -8.17 2.39
N GLU A 81 -2.60 -8.51 1.17
CA GLU A 81 -3.95 -8.32 0.67
C GLU A 81 -4.72 -9.64 0.72
N THR A 82 -5.88 -9.62 1.35
CA THR A 82 -6.83 -10.74 1.37
C THR A 82 -8.16 -10.26 0.79
N ALA A 83 -8.69 -10.97 -0.20
CA ALA A 83 -9.99 -10.69 -0.79
C ALA A 83 -10.94 -11.87 -0.53
N GLU A 84 -12.01 -11.63 0.22
CA GLU A 84 -13.02 -12.63 0.57
C GLU A 84 -14.39 -12.26 -0.02
N THR A 85 -15.14 -13.28 -0.46
CA THR A 85 -16.55 -13.13 -0.82
C THR A 85 -17.39 -13.31 0.44
N ILE A 86 -18.19 -12.30 0.76
CA ILE A 86 -19.16 -12.36 1.85
C ILE A 86 -20.48 -12.82 1.25
N GLU A 87 -20.92 -14.02 1.62
CA GLU A 87 -22.29 -14.47 1.39
C GLU A 87 -23.18 -13.92 2.53
N ASP A 88 -24.42 -13.52 2.21
CA ASP A 88 -25.34 -12.75 3.07
C ASP A 88 -25.93 -13.56 4.26
N GLU A 89 -25.16 -14.44 4.89
CA GLU A 89 -25.63 -15.33 5.97
C GLU A 89 -25.08 -14.96 7.36
N GLN A 90 -25.00 -13.66 7.66
CA GLN A 90 -24.71 -13.18 9.03
C GLN A 90 -25.56 -11.97 9.43
N LEU A 91 -26.82 -11.95 9.02
CA LEU A 91 -27.84 -11.11 9.66
C LEU A 91 -28.89 -11.99 10.35
N LYS A 92 -28.54 -12.54 11.53
CA LYS A 92 -29.43 -12.99 12.61
C LYS A 92 -28.59 -13.39 13.83
N PRO A 93 -29.07 -13.21 15.07
CA PRO A 93 -30.31 -12.58 15.52
C PRO A 93 -30.18 -11.11 15.91
#